data_AF-A0A7Y7NRS7-F1
#
_entry.id   AF-A0A7Y7NRS7-F1
#
_cell.length_a   1.000
_cell.length_b   1.000
_cell.length_c   1.000
_cell.angle_alpha   90.00
_cell.angle_beta   90.00
_cell.angle_gamma   90.00
#
_symmetry.space_group_name_H-M   'P 1'
#
loop_
_entity.id
_entity.type
_entity.pdbx_description
1 polymer ?
#
loop_
_entity_poly.entity_id
_entity_poly.type
_entity_poly.pdbx_seq_one_letter_code
_entity_poly.pdbx_strand_id
1 'polypeptide(L)' 'MKFIIWLILGYIAYRVIKGFLANRESAANPLKGTEAFQDPVCGVYVSLEDATVGRLEGERIYFCSHDCLQKYQEKLQNK' A
#
# COMPACT_ATOMS: atom_id res chain seq x y z
N MET A 1 -17.95 11.16 -48.75
CA MET A 1 -16.51 10.78 -48.79
C MET A 1 -15.66 11.38 -47.66
N LYS A 2 -15.92 12.61 -47.16
CA LYS A 2 -15.15 13.22 -46.07
C LYS A 2 -15.47 12.67 -44.66
N PHE A 3 -16.71 12.23 -44.40
CA PHE A 3 -17.15 11.74 -43.07
C PHE A 3 -16.45 10.47 -42.59
N ILE A 4 -16.05 9.59 -43.52
CA ILE A 4 -15.30 8.36 -43.21
C ILE A 4 -13.92 8.72 -42.66
N ILE A 5 -13.30 9.77 -43.18
CA ILE A 5 -11.99 10.25 -42.72
C ILE A 5 -12.10 10.77 -41.28
N TRP A 6 -13.16 11.49 -40.95
CA TRP A 6 -13.42 11.94 -39.57
C TRP A 6 -13.70 10.79 -38.60
N LEU A 7 -14.44 9.75 -39.02
CA LEU A 7 -14.67 8.56 -38.20
C LEU A 7 -13.39 7.78 -37.94
N ILE A 8 -12.53 7.61 -38.96
CA ILE A 8 -11.24 6.93 -38.79
C ILE A 8 -10.30 7.75 -37.91
N LEU A 9 -10.24 9.08 -38.10
CA LEU A 9 -9.45 9.97 -37.24
C LEU A 9 -9.92 9.91 -35.78
N GLY A 10 -11.24 9.96 -35.55
CA GLY A 10 -11.82 9.82 -34.21
C GLY A 10 -11.52 8.46 -33.58
N TYR A 11 -11.58 7.38 -34.36
CA TYR A 11 -11.26 6.03 -33.90
C TYR A 11 -9.77 5.86 -33.55
N ILE A 12 -8.86 6.39 -34.36
CA ILE A 12 -7.42 6.37 -34.07
C ILE A 12 -7.11 7.21 -32.83
N ALA A 13 -7.68 8.41 -32.70
CA ALA A 13 -7.53 9.24 -31.51
C ALA A 13 -8.04 8.52 -30.25
N TYR A 14 -9.23 7.91 -30.33
CA TYR A 14 -9.77 7.08 -29.25
C TYR A 14 -8.84 5.94 -28.88
N ARG A 15 -8.25 5.24 -29.86
CA ARG A 15 -7.38 4.09 -29.61
C ARG A 15 -6.05 4.50 -28.97
N VAL A 16 -5.50 5.66 -29.35
CA VAL A 16 -4.28 6.22 -28.73
C VAL A 16 -4.57 6.67 -27.29
N ILE A 17 -5.66 7.38 -27.05
CA ILE A 17 -6.06 7.83 -25.70
C ILE A 17 -6.28 6.62 -24.79
N LYS A 18 -7.02 5.61 -25.24
CA LYS A 18 -7.26 4.38 -24.47
C LYS A 18 -5.96 3.63 -24.15
N GLY A 19 -5.03 3.55 -25.10
CA GLY A 19 -3.71 2.95 -24.87
C GLY A 19 -2.87 3.74 -23.85
N PHE A 20 -2.97 5.06 -23.86
CA PHE A 20 -2.28 5.92 -22.89
C PHE A 20 -2.89 5.82 -21.47
N LEU A 21 -4.22 5.69 -21.36
CA LEU A 21 -4.89 5.48 -20.08
C LEU A 21 -4.54 4.11 -19.47
N ALA A 22 -4.51 3.05 -20.28
CA ALA A 22 -4.12 1.71 -19.81
C ALA A 22 -2.67 1.65 -19.31
N ASN A 23 -1.76 2.46 -19.87
CA ASN A 23 -0.38 2.55 -19.39
C ASN A 23 -0.25 3.27 -18.03
N ARG A 24 -1.22 4.12 -17.66
CA ARG A 24 -1.24 4.77 -16.34
C ARG A 24 -1.68 3.83 -15.22
N GLU A 25 -2.41 2.77 -15.55
CA GLU A 25 -2.77 1.71 -14.59
C GLU A 25 -1.53 0.94 -14.10
N SER A 26 -0.44 0.92 -14.88
CA SER A 26 0.85 0.35 -14.45
C SER A 26 1.69 1.30 -13.58
N ALA A 27 1.37 2.60 -13.55
CA ALA A 27 2.03 3.61 -12.70
C ALA A 27 1.28 3.85 -11.39
N ALA A 28 -0.02 3.55 -11.35
CA ALA A 28 -0.70 3.28 -10.10
C ALA A 28 -0.30 1.87 -9.66
N ASN A 29 0.96 1.71 -9.23
CA ASN A 29 1.37 0.55 -8.45
C ASN A 29 0.43 0.56 -7.23
N PRO A 30 -0.65 -0.25 -7.17
CA PRO A 30 -1.34 -0.35 -5.91
C PRO A 30 -0.27 -0.98 -5.04
N LEU A 31 0.16 -0.28 -3.99
CA LEU A 31 1.00 -0.87 -2.96
C LEU A 31 0.37 -2.21 -2.65
N LYS A 32 1.01 -3.23 -3.22
CA LYS A 32 0.64 -4.62 -3.19
C LYS A 32 0.36 -4.89 -1.74
N GLY A 33 -0.87 -5.26 -1.39
CA GLY A 33 -1.40 -5.27 -0.02
C GLY A 33 -0.47 -5.89 1.01
N THR A 34 0.56 -5.15 1.40
CA THR A 34 1.37 -5.33 2.58
C THR A 34 0.52 -4.69 3.63
N GLU A 35 -0.24 -5.55 4.29
CA GLU A 35 -0.99 -5.24 5.49
C GLU A 35 -0.03 -4.46 6.40
N ALA A 36 -0.17 -3.13 6.40
CA ALA A 36 0.72 -2.24 7.11
C ALA A 36 0.16 -2.12 8.51
N PHE A 37 0.87 -2.68 9.47
CA PHE A 37 0.49 -2.64 10.87
C PHE A 37 1.02 -1.37 11.51
N GLN A 38 0.18 -0.73 12.30
CA GLN A 38 0.57 0.46 13.04
C GLN A 38 1.22 0.06 14.36
N ASP A 39 2.43 0.55 14.62
CA ASP A 39 3.12 0.36 15.88
C ASP A 39 2.43 1.18 17.00
N PRO A 40 1.98 0.56 18.11
CA PRO A 40 1.26 1.24 19.19
C PRO A 40 2.16 2.15 20.06
N VAL A 41 3.48 2.10 19.92
CA VAL A 41 4.44 2.91 20.68
C VAL A 41 4.79 4.18 19.94
N CYS A 42 5.16 4.08 18.67
CA CYS A 42 5.64 5.21 17.88
C CYS A 42 4.65 5.69 16.81
N GLY A 43 3.61 4.91 16.49
CA GLY A 43 2.59 5.25 15.49
C GLY A 43 3.05 5.06 14.04
N VAL A 44 4.23 4.48 13.83
CA VAL A 44 4.79 4.22 12.49
C VAL A 44 4.11 3.00 11.86
N TYR A 45 3.84 3.08 10.56
CA TYR A 45 3.32 1.96 9.79
C TYR A 45 4.46 1.06 9.31
N VAL A 46 4.35 -0.24 9.58
CA VAL A 46 5.34 -1.24 9.19
C VAL A 46 4.68 -2.41 8.47
N SER A 47 5.37 -2.93 7.46
CA SER A 47 4.94 -4.12 6.73
C SER A 47 5.15 -5.38 7.57
N LEU A 48 4.32 -6.41 7.37
CA LEU A 48 4.47 -7.72 8.02
C LEU A 48 5.88 -8.32 7.95
N GLU A 49 6.54 -8.12 6.82
CA GLU A 49 7.88 -8.65 6.53
C GLU A 49 8.99 -7.98 7.33
N ASP A 50 8.84 -6.68 7.63
CA ASP A 50 9.81 -5.88 8.39
C ASP A 50 9.41 -5.71 9.86
N ALA A 51 8.18 -6.07 10.22
CA ALA A 51 7.66 -5.90 11.57
C ALA A 51 8.22 -6.95 12.53
N THR A 52 8.65 -6.50 13.70
CA THR A 52 8.98 -7.37 14.83
C THR A 52 7.70 -7.81 15.52
N VAL A 53 7.43 -9.12 15.52
CA VAL A 53 6.21 -9.70 16.13
C VAL A 53 6.43 -9.93 17.62
N GLY A 54 5.73 -9.17 18.45
CA GLY A 54 5.59 -9.44 19.88
C GLY A 54 4.32 -10.25 20.16
N ARG A 55 4.39 -11.20 21.09
CA ARG A 55 3.21 -11.92 21.58
C ARG A 55 2.85 -11.40 22.95
N LEU A 56 1.65 -10.84 23.11
CA LEU A 56 1.15 -10.31 24.36
C LEU A 56 -0.25 -10.85 24.63
N GLU A 57 -0.47 -11.46 25.80
CA GLU A 57 -1.79 -11.99 26.22
C GLU A 57 -2.45 -12.93 25.20
N GLY A 58 -1.66 -13.54 24.31
CA GLY A 58 -2.14 -14.40 23.23
C GLY A 58 -2.36 -13.70 21.89
N GLU A 59 -2.32 -12.36 21.86
CA GLU A 59 -2.43 -11.54 20.65
C GLU A 59 -1.04 -11.23 20.07
N ARG A 60 -0.97 -11.16 18.73
CA ARG A 60 0.26 -10.82 18.00
C ARG A 60 0.23 -9.33 17.67
N ILE A 61 1.18 -8.59 18.21
CA ILE A 61 1.33 -7.15 17.98
C ILE A 61 2.61 -6.93 17.18
N TYR A 62 2.50 -6.04 16.20
CA TYR A 62 3.57 -5.74 15.26
C TYR A 62 4.24 -4.42 15.66
N PHE A 63 5.56 -4.45 15.77
CA PHE A 63 6.38 -3.31 16.16
C PHE A 63 7.38 -2.99 15.06
N CYS A 64 7.74 -1.72 14.94
CA CYS A 64 8.73 -1.30 13.95
C CYS A 64 10.16 -1.74 14.31
N SER A 65 10.40 -2.06 15.59
CA SER A 65 11.71 -2.39 16.13
C SER A 65 11.62 -3.11 17.47
N HIS A 66 12.70 -3.77 17.87
CA HIS A 66 12.84 -4.36 19.19
C HIS A 66 12.72 -3.33 20.32
N ASP A 67 13.19 -2.10 20.12
CA ASP A 67 13.07 -1.01 21.10
C ASP A 67 11.60 -0.66 21.40
N CYS A 68 10.76 -0.63 20.37
CA CYS A 68 9.32 -0.38 20.54
C CYS A 68 8.65 -1.53 21.29
N LEU A 69 9.00 -2.78 20.97
CA LEU A 69 8.51 -3.94 21.70
C LEU A 69 8.87 -3.87 23.20
N GLN A 70 10.13 -3.55 23.53
CA GLN A 70 10.57 -3.44 24.93
C GLN A 70 9.85 -2.31 25.69
N LYS A 71 9.75 -1.12 25.10
CA LYS A 71 9.00 0.01 25.69
C LYS A 71 7.53 -0.32 25.90
N TYR A 72 6.94 -1.08 24.97
CA TYR A 72 5.56 -1.52 25.09
C TYR A 72 5.39 -2.49 26.26
N GLN A 73 6.30 -3.46 26.41
CA GLN A 73 6.30 -4.40 27.54
C GLN A 73 6.46 -3.70 28.90
N GLU A 74 7.39 -2.73 29.02
CA GLU A 74 7.53 -1.94 30.25
C GLU A 74 6.26 -1.18 30.61
N LYS A 75 5.59 -0.58 29.61
CA LYS A 75 4.32 0.13 29.84
C LYS A 75 3.19 -0.79 30.34
N LEU A 76 3.21 -2.07 29.97
CA LEU A 76 2.21 -3.04 30.39
C LEU A 76 2.46 -3.61 31.78
N GLN A 77 3.74 -3.79 32.16
CA GLN A 77 4.09 -4.25 33.50
C GLN A 77 3.79 -3.22 34.59
N ASN A 78 3.66 -1.94 34.22
CA ASN A 78 3.45 -0.84 35.15
C ASN A 78 1.98 -0.35 35.20
N LYS A 79 1.04 -1.17 34.77
CA LYS A 79 -0.40 -0.87 34.69
C LYS A 79 -1.22 -1.91 35.43
#